data_AF-A0A3P6FKK6-F1
#
_entry.id   AF-A0A3P6FKK6-F1
#
_cell.length_a   1.000
_cell.length_b   1.000
_cell.length_c   1.000
_cell.angle_alpha   90.00
_cell.angle_beta   90.00
_cell.angle_gamma   90.00
#
_symmetry.space_group_name_H-M   'P 1'
#
loop_
_entity.id
_entity.type
_entity.pdbx_description
1 polymer ?
#
loop_
_entity_poly.entity_id
_entity_poly.type
_entity_poly.pdbx_seq_one_letter_code
_entity_poly.pdbx_strand_id
1 'polypeptide(L)'
;MAATTENLPRLKSAVDGLTEMSENERSGFINLVSRYLRFLYSLSINLLLLFLSDTRMVFMFITNDVDVSETKNLLDKLVVLKLNGGLGTTMGCTCPKSVIEVLMV
;
A
#
# COMPACT_ATOMS: atom_id res chain seq x y z
N MET A 1 24.24 -1.53 17.17
CA MET A 1 23.63 -0.59 18.12
C MET A 1 24.05 0.87 17.91
N ALA A 2 25.28 1.18 17.49
CA ALA A 2 25.72 2.57 17.28
C ALA A 2 25.21 3.24 15.97
N ALA A 3 24.98 2.48 14.89
CA ALA A 3 24.61 3.06 13.60
C ALA A 3 23.13 3.53 13.52
N THR A 4 22.22 2.96 14.30
CA THR A 4 20.79 3.29 14.24
C THR A 4 20.42 4.56 15.00
N THR A 5 21.20 4.95 16.01
CA THR A 5 20.91 6.12 16.87
C THR A 5 21.35 7.44 16.24
N GLU A 6 22.39 7.45 15.40
CA GLU A 6 22.91 8.66 14.75
C GLU A 6 22.20 8.98 13.42
N ASN A 7 21.80 7.95 12.67
CA ASN A 7 21.25 8.12 11.33
C ASN A 7 19.81 8.65 11.31
N LEU A 8 18.99 8.31 12.31
CA LEU A 8 17.60 8.75 12.35
C LEU A 8 17.45 10.27 12.64
N PRO A 9 18.18 10.87 13.60
CA PRO A 9 18.18 12.32 13.79
C PRO A 9 18.66 13.09 12.56
N ARG A 10 19.70 12.59 11.88
CA ARG A 10 20.19 13.18 10.61
C ARG A 10 19.13 13.14 9.51
N LEU A 11 18.45 12.01 9.36
CA LEU A 11 17.37 11.85 8.38
C LEU A 11 16.19 12.79 8.67
N LYS A 12 15.79 12.94 9.94
CA LYS A 12 14.74 13.88 10.33
C LYS A 12 15.08 15.31 9.91
N SER A 13 16.29 15.77 10.26
CA SER A 13 16.76 17.10 9.87
C SER A 13 16.76 17.31 8.35
N ALA A 14 17.18 16.31 7.57
CA ALA A 14 17.16 16.38 6.11
C ALA A 14 15.72 16.45 5.55
N VAL A 15 14.78 15.67 6.11
CA VAL A 15 13.38 15.65 5.67
C VAL A 15 12.63 16.92 6.07
N ASP A 16 12.97 17.52 7.20
CA ASP A 16 12.38 18.79 7.65
C ASP A 16 12.70 19.94 6.67
N GLY A 17 13.83 19.86 5.96
CA GLY A 17 14.22 20.80 4.90
C GLY A 17 13.46 20.63 3.57
N LEU A 18 12.70 19.55 3.37
CA LEU A 18 11.97 19.27 2.13
C LEU A 18 10.63 20.00 2.10
N THR A 19 10.66 21.28 1.73
CA THR A 19 9.49 22.17 1.71
C THR A 19 8.35 21.69 0.80
N GLU A 20 8.64 20.90 -0.23
CA GLU A 20 7.66 20.34 -1.17
C GLU A 20 6.80 19.21 -0.56
N MET A 21 7.25 18.59 0.53
CA MET A 21 6.50 17.55 1.21
C MET A 21 5.58 18.16 2.27
N SER A 22 4.34 17.67 2.37
CA SER A 22 3.44 18.02 3.47
C SER A 22 3.93 17.45 4.81
N GLU A 23 3.45 18.01 5.92
CA GLU A 23 3.77 17.50 7.27
C GLU A 23 3.37 16.03 7.45
N ASN A 24 2.25 15.63 6.84
CA ASN A 24 1.76 14.25 6.88
C ASN A 24 2.69 13.29 6.14
N GLU A 25 3.22 13.70 4.98
CA GLU A 25 4.18 12.89 4.21
C GLU A 25 5.52 12.77 4.94
N ARG A 26 6.02 13.89 5.49
CA ARG A 26 7.28 13.89 6.26
C ARG A 26 7.17 12.98 7.50
N SER A 27 6.12 13.15 8.29
CA SER A 27 5.90 12.33 9.49
C SER A 27 5.65 10.86 9.14
N GLY A 28 4.88 10.57 8.09
CA GLY A 28 4.66 9.22 7.57
C GLY A 28 5.95 8.53 7.13
N PHE A 29 6.78 9.23 6.34
CA PHE A 29 8.06 8.73 5.88
C PHE A 29 9.01 8.43 7.04
N ILE A 30 9.16 9.36 7.98
CA ILE A 30 10.01 9.16 9.16
C ILE A 30 9.53 7.99 10.02
N ASN A 31 8.22 7.81 10.17
CA ASN A 31 7.65 6.68 10.88
C ASN A 31 7.97 5.35 10.19
N LEU A 32 7.89 5.30 8.86
CA LEU A 32 8.23 4.12 8.07
C LEU A 32 9.71 3.75 8.22
N VAL A 33 10.62 4.71 8.06
CA VAL A 33 12.06 4.46 8.19
C VAL A 33 12.44 4.10 9.63
N SER A 34 11.82 4.74 10.62
CA SER A 34 12.01 4.38 12.03
C SER A 34 11.63 2.93 12.30
N ARG A 35 10.52 2.45 11.71
CA ARG A 35 10.11 1.04 11.78
C ARG A 35 11.13 0.14 11.07
N TYR A 36 11.57 0.48 9.86
CA TYR A 36 12.58 -0.29 9.14
C TYR A 36 13.87 -0.49 9.96
N LEU A 37 14.40 0.59 10.55
CA LEU A 37 15.61 0.54 11.36
C LEU A 37 15.43 -0.27 12.67
N ARG A 38 14.22 -0.30 13.23
CA ARG A 38 13.86 -1.19 14.34
C ARG A 38 13.70 -2.64 13.89
N PHE A 39 13.18 -2.86 12.69
CA PHE A 39 12.77 -4.15 12.14
C PHE A 39 13.95 -5.04 11.71
N LEU A 40 15.10 -4.44 11.38
CA LEU A 40 16.35 -5.16 11.10
C LEU A 40 16.83 -6.06 12.27
N TYR A 41 16.17 -6.04 13.43
CA TYR A 41 16.54 -6.79 14.62
C TYR A 41 15.42 -7.66 15.23
N SER A 42 14.19 -7.63 14.70
CA SER A 42 13.06 -8.35 15.34
C SER A 42 11.88 -8.55 14.38
N LEU A 43 12.03 -9.47 13.44
CA LEU A 43 10.88 -10.13 12.84
C LEU A 43 11.03 -11.63 13.03
N SER A 44 10.45 -12.13 14.11
CA SER A 44 10.15 -13.57 14.23
C SER A 44 8.69 -13.74 13.84
N ILE A 45 8.43 -14.00 12.56
CA ILE A 45 7.13 -14.58 12.19
C ILE A 45 7.16 -15.98 12.78
N ASN A 46 6.51 -16.16 13.92
CA ASN A 46 6.36 -17.49 14.50
C ASN A 46 5.41 -18.28 13.60
N LEU A 47 5.97 -19.19 12.81
CA LEU A 47 5.25 -19.99 11.82
C LEU A 47 4.05 -20.73 12.43
N LEU A 48 4.12 -21.07 13.73
CA LEU A 48 3.06 -21.78 14.47
C LEU A 48 1.79 -20.94 14.63
N LEU A 49 1.89 -19.61 14.74
CA LEU A 49 0.74 -18.71 14.88
C LEU A 49 -0.03 -18.53 13.55
N LEU A 50 0.61 -18.75 12.40
CA LEU A 50 -0.01 -18.58 11.08
C LEU A 50 -1.06 -19.69 10.80
N PHE A 51 -0.79 -20.90 11.29
CA PHE A 51 -1.67 -22.07 11.11
C PHE A 51 -2.98 -22.02 11.92
N LEU A 52 -3.14 -21.05 12.82
CA LEU A 52 -4.37 -20.85 13.61
C LEU A 52 -5.34 -19.83 12.98
N SER A 53 -5.09 -19.40 11.74
CA SER A 53 -6.02 -18.56 11.00
C SER A 53 -7.23 -19.41 10.61
N ASP A 54 -8.30 -19.31 11.41
CA ASP A 54 -9.59 -19.94 11.20
C ASP A 54 -10.02 -19.83 9.73
N THR A 55 -10.48 -20.94 9.13
CA THR A 55 -10.91 -21.07 7.73
C THR A 55 -12.02 -20.08 7.32
N ARG A 56 -12.56 -19.33 8.28
CA ARG A 56 -13.53 -18.24 8.11
C ARG A 56 -13.00 -16.95 7.47
N MET A 57 -11.70 -16.83 7.18
CA MET A 57 -11.12 -15.60 6.59
C MET A 57 -11.13 -15.58 5.06
N VAL A 58 -11.49 -16.69 4.39
CA VAL A 58 -11.55 -16.80 2.93
C VAL A 58 -12.90 -17.39 2.53
N PHE A 59 -13.76 -16.56 1.92
CA PHE A 59 -15.06 -17.00 1.42
C PHE A 59 -14.99 -17.36 -0.06
N MET A 60 -15.69 -18.42 -0.45
CA MET A 60 -15.94 -18.73 -1.86
C MET A 60 -16.82 -17.64 -2.47
N PHE A 61 -16.47 -17.19 -3.68
CA PHE A 61 -17.30 -16.23 -4.40
C PHE A 61 -18.55 -16.95 -4.95
N ILE A 62 -19.72 -16.62 -4.40
CA ILE A 62 -21.01 -17.13 -4.86
C ILE A 62 -21.80 -15.94 -5.38
N THR A 63 -22.17 -15.95 -6.66
CA THR A 63 -23.07 -14.94 -7.23
C THR A 63 -24.51 -15.33 -6.94
N ASN A 64 -25.29 -14.40 -6.38
CA ASN A 64 -26.73 -14.53 -6.26
C ASN A 64 -27.38 -13.51 -7.19
N ASP A 65 -28.55 -13.82 -7.73
CA ASP A 65 -29.37 -12.82 -8.43
C ASP A 65 -29.89 -11.83 -7.40
N VAL A 66 -29.44 -10.57 -7.54
CA VAL A 66 -29.86 -9.45 -6.71
C VAL A 66 -30.85 -8.63 -7.53
N ASP A 67 -31.94 -8.18 -6.89
CA ASP A 67 -32.91 -7.31 -7.56
C ASP A 67 -32.26 -6.00 -8.02
N VAL A 68 -32.81 -5.38 -9.06
CA VAL A 68 -32.29 -4.14 -9.64
C VAL A 68 -32.34 -2.99 -8.62
N SER A 69 -33.38 -2.94 -7.78
CA SER A 69 -33.53 -1.90 -6.75
C SER A 69 -32.46 -2.04 -5.67
N GLU A 70 -32.20 -3.27 -5.23
CA GLU A 70 -31.17 -3.56 -4.23
C GLU A 70 -29.76 -3.34 -4.79
N THR A 71 -29.51 -3.72 -6.04
CA THR A 71 -28.24 -3.46 -6.74
C THR A 71 -27.92 -1.97 -6.76
N LYS A 72 -28.90 -1.12 -7.08
CA LYS A 72 -28.70 0.34 -7.08
C LYS A 72 -28.31 0.86 -5.69
N ASN A 73 -29.02 0.44 -4.64
CA ASN A 73 -28.73 0.86 -3.26
C ASN A 73 -27.32 0.44 -2.79
N LEU A 74 -26.81 -0.69 -3.28
CA LEU A 74 -25.45 -1.14 -3.01
C LEU A 74 -24.42 -0.31 -3.77
N LEU A 75 -24.67 -0.03 -5.05
CA LEU A 75 -23.78 0.80 -5.89
C LEU A 75 -23.67 2.24 -5.39
N ASP A 76 -24.75 2.81 -4.83
CA ASP A 76 -24.73 4.15 -4.24
C ASP A 76 -23.75 4.28 -3.05
N LYS A 77 -23.35 3.15 -2.44
CA LYS A 77 -22.36 3.10 -1.35
C LYS A 77 -20.96 2.67 -1.82
N LEU A 78 -20.80 2.26 -3.08
CA LEU A 78 -19.56 1.74 -3.62
C LEU A 78 -18.67 2.87 -4.15
N VAL A 79 -17.39 2.84 -3.79
CA VAL A 79 -16.35 3.71 -4.38
C VAL A 79 -15.34 2.85 -5.14
N VAL A 80 -15.08 3.20 -6.39
CA VAL A 80 -14.07 2.54 -7.21
C VAL A 80 -12.77 3.37 -7.19
N LEU A 81 -11.72 2.82 -6.58
CA LEU A 81 -10.38 3.41 -6.58
C LEU A 81 -9.46 2.60 -7.48
N LYS A 82 -8.82 3.26 -8.46
CA LYS A 82 -7.80 2.66 -9.32
C LYS A 82 -6.41 3.14 -8.89
N LEU A 83 -5.51 2.21 -8.59
CA LEU A 83 -4.12 2.52 -8.26
C LEU A 83 -3.35 2.86 -9.55
N ASN A 84 -3.09 4.15 -9.78
CA ASN A 84 -2.48 4.66 -11.01
C ASN A 84 -1.06 5.24 -10.82
N GLY A 85 -0.38 4.91 -9.72
CA GLY A 85 0.99 5.40 -9.45
C GLY A 85 2.10 4.71 -10.26
N GLY A 86 1.77 3.66 -11.01
CA GLY A 86 2.74 2.86 -11.76
C GLY A 86 3.04 3.40 -13.16
N LEU A 87 4.31 3.43 -13.55
CA LEU A 87 4.76 3.76 -14.90
C LEU A 87 4.89 2.51 -15.79
N GLY A 88 4.78 2.71 -17.10
CA GLY A 88 4.91 1.67 -18.12
C GLY A 88 6.36 1.28 -18.46
N THR A 89 7.32 1.55 -17.58
CA THR A 89 8.76 1.40 -17.89
C THR A 89 9.16 -0.04 -18.23
N THR A 90 8.53 -1.04 -17.59
CA THR A 90 8.70 -2.46 -17.95
C THR A 90 8.24 -2.78 -19.38
N MET A 91 7.34 -1.97 -19.94
CA MET A 91 6.82 -2.11 -21.30
C MET A 91 7.50 -1.12 -22.28
N GLY A 92 8.63 -0.52 -21.87
CA GLY A 92 9.38 0.43 -22.69
C GLY A 92 8.77 1.82 -22.80
N CYS A 93 7.73 2.13 -22.02
CA CYS A 93 7.06 3.42 -22.03
C CYS A 93 7.47 4.29 -20.84
N THR A 94 7.50 5.61 -21.03
CA THR A 94 7.78 6.59 -19.97
C THR A 94 6.51 7.16 -19.32
N CYS A 95 5.33 6.81 -19.85
CA CYS A 95 4.04 7.30 -19.40
C CYS A 95 3.43 6.43 -18.27
N PRO A 96 2.39 6.93 -17.57
CA PRO A 96 1.59 6.11 -16.67
C PRO A 96 1.06 4.86 -17.38
N LYS A 97 1.16 3.71 -16.72
CA LYS A 97 0.83 2.41 -17.34
C LYS A 97 -0.62 2.34 -17.85
N SER A 98 -1.53 3.09 -17.22
CA SER A 98 -2.96 3.13 -17.56
C SER A 98 -3.29 3.82 -18.89
N VAL A 99 -2.37 4.58 -19.48
CA VAL A 99 -2.59 5.33 -20.73
C VAL A 99 -2.23 4.50 -21.97
N ILE A 100 -1.59 3.35 -21.76
CA ILE A 100 -1.12 2.49 -22.84
C ILE A 100 -2.33 1.84 -23.52
N GLU A 101 -2.43 1.96 -24.83
CA GLU A 101 -3.53 1.40 -25.61
C GLU A 101 -3.52 -0.12 -25.51
N VAL A 102 -4.56 -0.67 -24.87
CA VAL A 102 -4.81 -2.10 -24.80
C VAL A 102 -5.99 -2.41 -25.72
N LEU A 103 -5.71 -2.51 -27.02
CA LEU A 103 -6.67 -3.04 -27.97
C LEU A 103 -6.45 -4.55 -28.09
N MET A 104 -7.53 -5.31 -27.93
CA MET A 104 -7.55 -6.74 -28.19
C MET A 104 -7.46 -6.91 -29.72
N VAL A 105 -6.36 -7.48 -30.19
CA VAL A 105 -6.21 -7.96 -31.58
C VAL A 105 -6.66 -9.42 -31.64
#